data_AF-A0A3D9RRI6-F1
#
_entry.id   AF-A0A3D9RRI6-F1
#
_cell.length_a   1.000
_cell.length_b   1.000
_cell.length_c   1.000
_cell.angle_alpha   90.00
_cell.angle_beta   90.00
_cell.angle_gamma   90.00
#
_symmetry.space_group_name_H-M   'P 1'
#
loop_
_entity.id
_entity.type
_entity.pdbx_description
1 polymer ?
#
loop_
_entity_poly.entity_id
_entity_poly.type
_entity_poly.pdbx_seq_one_letter_code
_entity_poly.pdbx_strand_id
1 'polypeptide(L)'
;MSERLQLWQLNTMSRELFVRQLGGIMEQSPWVAERAWGMRPFHSLMELHEAMMQVVKEAPEEQISRQAMAELQKITWSRIQESIEE
;
A
#
# COMPACT_ATOMS: atom_id res chain seq x y z
N MET A 1 13.72 3.14 -17.55
CA MET A 1 12.28 3.36 -17.74
C MET A 1 11.59 2.67 -16.58
N SER A 2 11.05 3.42 -15.63
CA SER A 2 10.32 2.81 -14.51
C SER A 2 8.94 2.42 -15.05
N GLU A 3 8.67 1.12 -15.21
CA GLU A 3 7.34 0.64 -15.59
C GLU A 3 6.38 0.91 -14.44
N ARG A 4 5.36 1.75 -14.71
CA ARG A 4 4.25 1.99 -13.79
C ARG A 4 3.27 0.83 -13.88
N LEU A 5 2.78 0.37 -12.73
CA LEU A 5 1.80 -0.70 -12.64
C LEU A 5 0.39 -0.15 -12.83
N GLN A 6 -0.49 -0.86 -13.53
CA GLN A 6 -1.89 -0.45 -13.62
C GLN A 6 -2.68 -0.98 -12.42
N LEU A 7 -3.66 -0.20 -11.93
CA LEU A 7 -4.49 -0.58 -10.77
C LEU A 7 -5.24 -1.90 -10.99
N TRP A 8 -5.73 -2.14 -12.21
CA TRP A 8 -6.38 -3.40 -12.55
C TRP A 8 -5.43 -4.61 -12.47
N GLN A 9 -4.14 -4.43 -12.77
CA GLN A 9 -3.14 -5.49 -12.62
C GLN A 9 -2.97 -5.82 -11.13
N LEU A 10 -2.91 -4.79 -10.29
CA LEU A 10 -2.84 -4.94 -8.83
C LEU A 10 -4.02 -5.75 -8.26
N ASN A 11 -5.23 -5.54 -8.78
CA ASN A 11 -6.45 -6.26 -8.39
C ASN A 11 -6.45 -7.74 -8.79
N THR A 12 -5.71 -8.12 -9.83
CA THR A 12 -5.65 -9.49 -10.34
C THR A 12 -4.44 -10.29 -9.87
N MET A 13 -3.46 -9.63 -9.24
CA MET A 13 -2.25 -10.27 -8.73
C MET A 13 -2.50 -11.27 -7.59
N SER A 14 -1.64 -12.29 -7.51
CA SER A 14 -1.52 -13.15 -6.33
C SER A 14 -1.00 -12.34 -5.13
N ARG A 15 -1.22 -12.83 -3.92
CA ARG A 15 -0.77 -12.18 -2.67
C ARG A 15 0.73 -11.90 -2.69
N GLU A 16 1.52 -12.89 -3.11
CA GLU A 16 2.99 -12.78 -3.15
C GLU A 16 3.45 -11.68 -4.11
N LEU A 17 2.85 -11.58 -5.30
CA LEU A 17 3.19 -10.55 -6.28
C LEU A 17 2.75 -9.16 -5.82
N PHE A 18 1.54 -9.06 -5.25
CA PHE A 18 1.03 -7.80 -4.69
C PHE A 18 1.94 -7.27 -3.57
N VAL A 19 2.31 -8.15 -2.63
CA VAL A 19 3.19 -7.80 -1.51
C VAL A 19 4.60 -7.51 -1.99
N ARG A 20 5.10 -8.18 -3.02
CA ARG A 20 6.41 -7.87 -3.61
C ARG A 20 6.40 -6.48 -4.26
N GLN A 21 5.33 -6.16 -5.00
CA GLN A 21 5.21 -4.89 -5.72
C GLN A 21 5.02 -3.71 -4.75
N LEU A 22 4.12 -3.85 -3.77
CA LEU A 22 3.82 -2.80 -2.79
C LEU A 22 4.77 -2.83 -1.58
N GLY A 23 5.39 -3.95 -1.27
CA GLY A 23 6.42 -4.06 -0.24
C GLY A 23 7.69 -3.30 -0.62
N GLY A 24 7.98 -3.17 -1.92
CA GLY A 24 9.01 -2.24 -2.40
C GLY A 24 8.66 -0.76 -2.15
N ILE A 25 7.37 -0.43 -2.11
CA ILE A 25 6.89 0.91 -1.70
C ILE A 25 6.99 1.06 -0.18
N MET A 26 6.73 -0.01 0.57
CA MET A 26 6.66 -0.06 2.02
C MET A 26 7.87 -0.77 2.63
N GLU A 27 9.09 -0.29 2.32
CA GLU A 27 10.37 -0.93 2.72
C GLU A 27 10.48 -1.26 4.21
N GLN A 28 9.75 -0.54 5.07
CA GLN A 28 9.73 -0.75 6.52
C GLN A 28 8.45 -1.39 7.05
N SER A 29 7.46 -1.69 6.19
CA SER A 29 6.14 -2.17 6.60
C SER A 29 5.46 -3.06 5.54
N PRO A 30 6.10 -4.15 5.09
CA PRO A 30 5.52 -5.06 4.08
C PRO A 30 4.20 -5.70 4.55
N TRP A 31 4.01 -5.83 5.86
CA TRP A 31 2.78 -6.34 6.47
C TRP A 31 1.53 -5.47 6.16
N VAL A 32 1.71 -4.18 5.84
CA VAL A 32 0.60 -3.30 5.44
C VAL A 32 0.04 -3.75 4.10
N ALA A 33 0.93 -4.01 3.13
CA ALA A 33 0.54 -4.55 1.83
C ALA A 33 -0.11 -5.94 1.98
N GLU A 34 0.40 -6.79 2.86
CA GLU A 34 -0.20 -8.11 3.09
C GLU A 34 -1.64 -8.04 3.58
N ARG A 35 -1.95 -7.12 4.51
CA ARG A 35 -3.32 -6.96 5.03
C ARG A 35 -4.22 -6.24 4.03
N ALA A 36 -3.71 -5.20 3.36
CA ALA A 36 -4.47 -4.47 2.34
C ALA A 36 -4.88 -5.37 1.16
N TRP A 37 -4.10 -6.42 0.84
CA TRP A 37 -4.44 -7.39 -0.20
C TRP A 37 -5.85 -7.99 -0.05
N GLY A 38 -6.31 -8.19 1.18
CA GLY A 38 -7.65 -8.72 1.50
C GLY A 38 -8.79 -7.73 1.29
N MET A 39 -8.50 -6.45 1.05
CA MET A 39 -9.48 -5.37 0.88
C MET A 39 -9.79 -5.07 -0.60
N ARG A 40 -9.13 -5.79 -1.52
CA ARG A 40 -9.40 -5.73 -2.96
C ARG A 40 -10.83 -6.22 -3.28
N PRO A 41 -11.44 -5.76 -4.38
CA PRO A 41 -10.87 -4.89 -5.42
C PRO A 41 -10.84 -3.41 -5.04
N PHE A 42 -9.82 -2.70 -5.54
CA PHE A 42 -9.72 -1.24 -5.45
C PHE A 42 -10.13 -0.59 -6.77
N HIS A 43 -11.04 0.38 -6.73
CA HIS A 43 -11.56 1.07 -7.92
C HIS A 43 -10.83 2.39 -8.21
N SER A 44 -10.00 2.86 -7.28
CA SER A 44 -9.15 4.04 -7.46
C SER A 44 -7.86 3.94 -6.64
N LEU A 45 -6.87 4.79 -6.94
CA LEU A 45 -5.67 4.95 -6.11
C LEU A 45 -6.03 5.44 -4.70
N MET A 46 -7.11 6.22 -4.58
CA MET A 46 -7.62 6.68 -3.29
C MET A 46 -8.11 5.49 -2.44
N GLU A 47 -8.88 4.56 -3.01
CA GLU A 47 -9.34 3.36 -2.30
C GLU A 47 -8.17 2.48 -1.84
N LEU A 48 -7.15 2.31 -2.69
CA LEU A 48 -5.92 1.60 -2.31
C LEU A 48 -5.23 2.28 -1.12
N HIS A 49 -5.08 3.60 -1.17
CA HIS A 49 -4.46 4.37 -0.11
C HIS A 49 -5.27 4.31 1.19
N GLU A 50 -6.60 4.47 1.13
CA GLU A 50 -7.49 4.36 2.28
C GLU A 50 -7.42 2.98 2.93
N ALA A 51 -7.39 1.90 2.14
CA ALA A 51 -7.24 0.54 2.64
C ALA A 51 -5.91 0.34 3.39
N MET A 52 -4.79 0.81 2.83
CA MET A 52 -3.50 0.78 3.53
C MET A 52 -3.53 1.61 4.81
N MET A 53 -4.23 2.74 4.79
CA MET A 53 -4.37 3.58 5.96
C MET A 53 -5.23 2.97 7.05
N GLN A 54 -6.28 2.24 6.69
CA GLN A 54 -7.07 1.50 7.63
C GLN A 54 -6.22 0.42 8.32
N VAL A 55 -5.43 -0.32 7.55
CA VAL A 55 -4.51 -1.33 8.08
C VAL A 55 -3.49 -0.74 9.07
N VAL A 56 -2.95 0.45 8.77
CA VAL A 56 -2.04 1.18 9.68
C VAL A 56 -2.76 1.66 10.94
N LYS A 57 -4.00 2.15 10.82
CA LYS A 57 -4.82 2.59 11.96
C LYS A 57 -5.22 1.43 12.89
N GLU A 58 -5.45 0.25 12.32
CA GLU A 58 -5.78 -0.96 13.08
C GLU A 58 -4.55 -1.65 13.69
N ALA A 59 -3.34 -1.19 13.39
CA ALA A 59 -2.14 -1.72 14.00
C ALA A 59 -1.99 -1.22 15.45
N PRO A 60 -1.59 -2.09 16.39
CA PRO A 60 -1.36 -1.69 17.77
C PRO A 60 -0.26 -0.62 17.87
N GLU A 61 -0.36 0.29 18.84
CA GLU A 61 0.61 1.40 19.02
C GLU A 61 2.05 0.92 19.23
N GLU A 62 2.26 -0.31 19.72
CA GLU A 62 3.59 -0.94 19.82
C GLU A 62 4.24 -1.19 18.45
N GLN A 63 3.44 -1.25 17.39
CA GLN A 63 3.88 -1.59 16.04
C GLN A 63 4.23 -0.34 15.21
N ILE A 64 3.59 0.81 15.46
CA ILE A 64 3.88 2.09 14.79
C ILE A 64 3.66 3.27 15.76
N SER A 65 4.66 4.14 15.91
CA SER A 65 4.50 5.40 16.65
C SER A 65 3.67 6.43 15.88
N ARG A 66 3.00 7.38 16.56
CA ARG A 66 2.21 8.44 15.91
C ARG A 66 2.99 9.23 14.84
N GLN A 67 4.29 9.47 15.06
CA GLN A 67 5.14 10.14 14.08
C GLN A 67 5.40 9.24 12.87
N ALA A 68 5.67 7.95 13.10
CA ALA A 68 5.86 6.99 12.02
C ALA A 68 4.57 6.78 11.20
N MET A 69 3.38 6.88 11.80
CA MET A 69 2.11 6.86 11.06
C MET A 69 2.01 8.01 10.05
N ALA A 70 2.39 9.23 10.45
CA ALA A 70 2.33 10.41 9.59
C ALA A 70 3.38 10.36 8.47
N GLU A 71 4.56 9.82 8.74
CA GLU A 71 5.60 9.61 7.72
C GLU A 71 5.19 8.52 6.72
N LEU A 72 4.62 7.40 7.20
CA LEU A 72 4.08 6.36 6.33
C LEU A 72 2.98 6.91 5.42
N GLN A 73 2.06 7.74 5.91
CA GLN A 73 1.05 8.40 5.08
C GLN A 73 1.65 9.17 3.90
N LYS A 74 2.64 10.03 4.17
CA LYS A 74 3.27 10.87 3.14
C LYS A 74 4.03 10.02 2.12
N ILE A 75 4.88 9.11 2.59
CA ILE A 75 5.73 8.28 1.74
C ILE A 75 4.88 7.35 0.89
N THR A 76 3.86 6.72 1.48
CA THR A 76 2.97 5.79 0.77
C THR A 76 2.21 6.50 -0.34
N TRP A 77 1.63 7.67 -0.07
CA TRP A 77 0.87 8.41 -1.08
C TRP A 77 1.75 8.85 -2.25
N SER A 78 2.91 9.46 -1.99
CA SER A 78 3.83 9.87 -3.05
C SER A 78 4.31 8.68 -3.89
N ARG A 79 4.70 7.57 -3.25
CA ARG A 79 5.19 6.38 -3.96
C ARG A 79 4.10 5.67 -4.76
N ILE A 80 2.85 5.64 -4.27
CA ILE A 80 1.71 5.09 -5.02
C ILE A 80 1.49 5.89 -6.31
N GLN A 81 1.47 7.23 -6.25
CA GLN A 81 1.27 8.07 -7.44
C GLN A 81 2.42 7.98 -8.45
N GLU A 82 3.64 7.72 -7.99
CA GLU A 82 4.80 7.52 -8.86
C GLU A 82 4.83 6.14 -9.51
N SER A 83 4.26 5.13 -8.84
CA SER A 83 4.40 3.72 -9.22
C SER A 83 3.16 3.09 -9.84
N ILE A 84 1.97 3.65 -9.61
CA ILE A 84 0.69 3.06 -10.02
C ILE A 84 -0.13 4.08 -10.82
N GLU A 85 -0.68 3.63 -11.95
CA GLU A 85 -1.64 4.35 -12.78
C GLU A 85 -3.05 3.74 -12.64
N GLU A 86 -4.08 4.58 -12.70
CA GLU A 86 -5.50 4.16 -12.70
C GLU A 86 -5.92 3.52 -14.03
#